data_AF-A0A846SY74-F1
#
_entry.id   AF-A0A846SY74-F1
#
_cell.length_a   1.000
_cell.length_b   1.000
_cell.length_c   1.000
_cell.angle_alpha   90.00
_cell.angle_beta   90.00
_cell.angle_gamma   90.00
#
_symmetry.space_group_name_H-M   'P 1'
#
loop_
_entity.id
_entity.type
_entity.pdbx_description
1 polymer ?
#
loop_
_entity_poly.entity_id
_entity_poly.type
_entity_poly.pdbx_seq_one_letter_code
_entity_poly.pdbx_strand_id
1 'polypeptide(L)' 'MRGSDPDHLLGEYQFFSMGQSNFGNLLVVSYTERYQNQIRVISACKATQHEQKHYERNH' A
#
# COMPACT_ATOMS: atom_id res chain seq x y z
N MET A 1 -12.80 -24.34 -3.43
CA MET A 1 -11.53 -23.60 -3.57
C MET A 1 -11.81 -22.44 -4.50
N ARG A 2 -12.04 -21.23 -3.95
CA ARG A 2 -12.38 -20.06 -4.76
C ARG A 2 -11.07 -19.47 -5.26
N GLY A 3 -10.83 -19.65 -6.56
CA GLY A 3 -9.64 -19.18 -7.25
C GLY A 3 -9.45 -17.69 -7.05
N SER A 4 -8.20 -17.31 -6.82
CA SER A 4 -7.72 -15.94 -6.92
C SER A 4 -7.97 -15.46 -8.35
N ASP A 5 -8.88 -14.52 -8.55
CA ASP A 5 -9.00 -13.80 -9.81
C ASP A 5 -7.66 -13.06 -10.08
N PRO A 6 -6.92 -13.39 -11.16
CA PRO A 6 -5.72 -12.65 -11.58
C PRO A 6 -6.07 -11.37 -12.35
N ASP A 7 -7.35 -11.03 -12.48
CA ASP A 7 -7.92 -10.24 -13.59
C ASP A 7 -8.07 -8.73 -13.36
N HIS A 8 -7.27 -8.09 -12.48
CA HIS A 8 -7.30 -6.62 -12.40
C HIS A 8 -5.97 -5.90 -12.56
N LEU A 9 -5.01 -6.53 -13.22
CA LEU A 9 -3.76 -5.89 -13.66
C LEU A 9 -3.86 -5.19 -15.03
N LEU A 10 -5.07 -4.93 -15.55
CA LEU A 10 -5.28 -4.42 -16.92
C LEU A 10 -5.62 -2.92 -17.03
N GLY A 11 -5.45 -2.13 -15.97
CA GLY A 11 -5.63 -0.67 -16.09
C GLY A 11 -5.72 0.13 -14.79
N GLU A 12 -5.62 -0.53 -13.65
CA GLU A 12 -5.48 0.15 -12.36
C GLU A 12 -4.07 0.09 -11.85
N TYR A 13 -3.46 1.24 -11.65
CA TYR A 13 -2.25 1.33 -10.86
C TYR A 13 -2.62 1.18 -9.38
N GLN A 14 -2.16 0.10 -8.75
CA GLN A 14 -2.14 -0.02 -7.30
C GLN A 14 -0.86 0.63 -6.79
N PHE A 15 -1.02 1.68 -6.00
CA PHE A 15 0.05 2.43 -5.38
C PHE A 15 0.23 1.97 -3.94
N PHE A 16 1.48 1.91 -3.50
CA PHE A 16 1.86 1.68 -2.12
C PHE A 16 2.61 2.91 -1.63
N SER A 17 2.12 3.52 -0.55
CA SER A 17 2.81 4.61 0.13
C SER A 17 3.21 4.17 1.52
N MET A 18 4.44 4.48 1.89
CA MET A 18 4.98 4.27 3.23
C MET A 18 5.13 5.62 3.90
N GLY A 19 4.57 5.77 5.09
CA GLY A 19 4.60 7.02 5.84
C GLY A 19 4.75 6.74 7.33
N GLN A 20 5.41 7.65 8.05
CA GLN A 20 5.52 7.55 9.49
C GLN A 20 4.34 8.28 10.14
N SER A 21 3.66 7.61 11.06
CA SER A 21 2.68 8.26 11.93
C SER A 21 3.36 9.25 12.88
N ASN A 22 2.59 10.21 13.40
CA ASN A 22 3.07 11.17 14.40
C ASN A 22 3.59 10.52 15.71
N PHE A 23 3.31 9.23 15.91
CA PHE A 23 3.78 8.41 17.03
C PHE A 23 5.00 7.55 16.69
N GLY A 24 5.64 7.78 15.53
CA GLY A 24 6.84 7.05 15.09
C GLY A 24 6.58 5.69 14.43
N ASN A 25 5.33 5.19 14.42
CA ASN A 25 5.02 3.94 13.74
C ASN A 25 5.03 4.12 12.22
N LEU A 26 5.78 3.29 11.49
CA LEU A 26 5.70 3.25 10.04
C LEU A 26 4.40 2.56 9.62
N LEU A 27 3.70 3.14 8.65
CA LEU A 27 2.44 2.68 8.08
C LEU A 27 2.64 2.42 6.60
N VAL A 28 2.08 1.32 6.11
CA VAL A 28 1.99 1.02 4.69
C VAL A 28 0.53 1.16 4.27
N VAL A 29 0.29 1.98 3.27
CA VAL A 29 -1.05 2.24 2.72
C VAL A 29 -1.06 1.83 1.27
N SER A 30 -1.96 0.92 0.90
CA SER A 30 -2.22 0.57 -0.49
C SER A 30 -3.49 1.26 -0.96
N TYR A 31 -3.41 1.90 -2.13
CA TYR A 31 -4.53 2.64 -2.71
C TYR A 31 -4.52 2.54 -4.23
N THR A 32 -5.67 2.81 -4.85
CA THR A 32 -5.77 2.99 -6.29
C THR A 32 -6.34 4.36 -6.63
N GLU A 33 -5.89 4.90 -7.75
CA GLU A 33 -6.37 6.16 -8.32
C GLU A 33 -7.20 5.85 -9.56
N ARG A 34 -8.51 5.68 -9.36
CA ARG A 34 -9.45 5.28 -10.42
C ARG A 34 -9.94 6.46 -11.27
N TYR A 35 -10.01 7.66 -10.69
CA TYR A 35 -10.47 8.89 -11.34
C TYR A 35 -9.55 10.05 -10.98
N GLN A 36 -9.55 11.11 -11.78
CA GLN A 36 -8.89 12.37 -11.41
C GLN A 36 -9.39 12.82 -10.03
N ASN A 37 -8.46 12.98 -9.09
CA ASN A 37 -8.69 13.38 -7.70
C ASN A 37 -9.46 12.38 -6.81
N GLN A 38 -9.58 11.10 -7.16
CA GLN A 38 -10.15 10.09 -6.27
C GLN A 38 -9.13 9.02 -5.90
N ILE A 39 -8.73 9.03 -4.63
CA ILE A 39 -7.89 8.02 -4.01
C ILE A 39 -8.79 7.05 -3.25
N ARG A 40 -8.81 5.78 -3.65
CA ARG A 40 -9.47 4.72 -2.89
C ARG A 40 -8.42 3.95 -2.11
N VAL A 41 -8.44 4.09 -0.80
CA VAL A 41 -7.61 3.25 0.09
C VAL A 41 -8.18 1.84 0.08
N ILE A 42 -7.33 0.87 -0.28
CA ILE A 42 -7.68 -0.55 -0.29
C ILE A 42 -7.34 -1.16 1.07
N SER A 43 -6.15 -0.86 1.59
CA SER A 43 -5.70 -1.33 2.90
C SER A 43 -4.73 -0.35 3.55
N ALA A 44 -4.77 -0.26 4.86
CA ALA A 44 -3.79 0.45 5.66
C ALA A 44 -3.37 -0.44 6.83
N CYS A 45 -2.08 -0.77 6.87
CA CYS A 45 -1.50 -1.66 7.86
C CYS A 45 -0.38 -0.92 8.59
N LYS A 46 -0.14 -1.24 9.86
CA LYS A 46 1.18 -0.95 10.46
C LYS A 46 2.21 -1.72 9.65
N ALA A 47 3.25 -1.03 9.20
CA ALA A 47 4.37 -1.66 8.53
C ALA A 47 4.92 -2.73 9.46
N THR A 48 4.97 -3.96 8.97
CA THR A 48 5.56 -5.05 9.74
C THR A 48 7.05 -4.79 9.95
N GLN A 49 7.68 -5.41 10.96
CA GLN A 49 9.11 -5.23 11.23
C GLN A 49 9.99 -5.53 9.99
N HIS A 50 9.50 -6.36 9.07
CA HIS A 50 10.19 -6.69 7.82
C HIS A 50 10.12 -5.55 6.80
N GLU A 51 8.96 -4.92 6.65
CA GLU A 51 8.78 -3.75 5.78
C GLU A 51 9.48 -2.50 6.34
N GLN A 52 9.47 -2.33 7.68
CA GLN A 52 10.24 -1.29 8.35
C GLN A 52 11.73 -1.39 8.02
N LYS A 53 12.32 -2.59 8.16
CA LYS A 53 13.73 -2.81 7.81
C LYS A 53 14.02 -2.57 6.34
N HIS A 54 13.11 -2.88 5.43
CA HIS A 54 13.28 -2.59 4.01
C HIS A 54 13.26 -1.09 3.71
N TYR A 55 12.40 -0.32 4.40
CA TYR A 55 12.36 1.13 4.31
C TYR A 55 13.61 1.77 4.92
N GLU A 56 14.00 1.39 6.13
CA GLU A 56 15.19 1.89 6.84
C GLU A 56 16.51 1.55 6.12
N ARG A 57 16.54 0.51 5.29
CA ARG A 57 17.74 0.10 4.55
C ARG A 57 17.93 0.83 3.22
N ASN A 58 16.87 1.41 2.68
CA ASN A 58 16.88 2.10 1.38
C ASN A 58 16.82 3.62 1.49
N HIS A 59 16.96 4.17 2.70
CA HIS A 59 17.05 5.61 2.99
C HIS A 59 18.23 5.87 3.93
#